data_AF-A0A8I0P335-F1
#
_entry.id   AF-A0A8I0P335-F1
#
_cell.length_a   1.000
_cell.length_b   1.000
_cell.length_c   1.000
_cell.angle_alpha   90.00
_cell.angle_beta   90.00
_cell.angle_gamma   90.00
#
_symmetry.space_group_name_H-M   'P 1'
#
loop_
_entity.id
_entity.type
_entity.pdbx_description
1 polymer ?
#
loop_
_entity_poly.entity_id
_entity_poly.type
_entity_poly.pdbx_seq_one_letter_code
_entity_poly.pdbx_strand_id
1 'polypeptide(L)'
;MKRNLDRRPRRILAYGGASRFHPVSVHTIAELIRLAAARPGTRVLNAADPEAPTVGEIAAAIDAVMGVDAENVLVDGPAPAPTVGDTPWSVPVPVVCDMSAAERELGYRPVVRYAQTLPETVSWIEGRPAAARDWREAYPRMAELYGDLFDYAAEDAWLAGRPV
;
A
#
# COMPACT_ATOMS: atom_id res chain seq x y z
N MET A 1 8.11 -4.03 0.65
CA MET A 1 8.47 -5.18 1.51
C MET A 1 9.12 -6.33 0.74
N LYS A 2 8.40 -7.20 0.01
CA LYS A 2 9.03 -8.37 -0.66
C LYS A 2 10.22 -7.99 -1.53
N ARG A 3 10.08 -6.93 -2.33
CA ARG A 3 11.17 -6.39 -3.15
C ARG A 3 12.42 -6.00 -2.36
N ASN A 4 12.25 -5.44 -1.17
CA ASN A 4 13.34 -5.06 -0.27
C ASN A 4 14.01 -6.31 0.31
N LEU A 5 13.22 -7.32 0.70
CA LEU A 5 13.71 -8.63 1.16
C LEU A 5 14.50 -9.36 0.06
N ASP A 6 14.02 -9.27 -1.18
CA ASP A 6 14.67 -9.83 -2.37
C ASP A 6 15.85 -8.96 -2.86
N ARG A 7 16.20 -7.88 -2.14
CA ARG A 7 17.29 -6.94 -2.46
C ARG A 7 17.18 -6.36 -3.88
N ARG A 8 15.97 -6.06 -4.34
CA ARG A 8 15.73 -5.45 -5.65
C ARG A 8 16.06 -3.95 -5.55
N PRO A 9 17.08 -3.45 -6.28
CA PRO A 9 17.61 -2.09 -6.07
C PRO A 9 16.73 -0.98 -6.65
N ARG A 10 15.85 -1.32 -7.60
CA ARG A 10 15.03 -0.36 -8.34
C ARG A 10 13.58 -0.77 -8.22
N ARG A 11 12.62 0.16 -8.18
CA ARG A 11 11.16 -0.07 -8.17
C ARG A 11 10.52 0.82 -9.22
N ILE A 12 9.65 0.25 -10.06
CA ILE A 12 8.97 1.00 -11.12
C ILE A 12 7.65 1.51 -10.55
N LEU A 13 7.35 2.80 -10.72
CA LEU A 13 6.12 3.43 -10.24
C LEU A 13 5.38 4.10 -11.39
N ALA A 14 4.16 3.64 -11.66
CA ALA A 14 3.23 4.31 -12.56
C ALA A 14 2.81 5.70 -12.02
N TYR A 15 2.30 6.55 -12.91
CA TYR A 15 1.79 7.89 -12.66
C TYR A 15 2.77 8.78 -11.89
N GLY A 16 4.06 8.64 -12.18
CA GLY A 16 5.14 9.35 -11.46
C GLY A 16 5.20 9.04 -9.97
N GLY A 17 4.58 7.94 -9.51
CA GLY A 17 4.42 7.63 -8.10
C GLY A 17 3.40 8.53 -7.37
N ALA A 18 2.67 9.38 -8.09
CA ALA A 18 1.77 10.39 -7.52
C ALA A 18 0.35 9.89 -7.22
N SER A 19 -0.01 8.67 -7.65
CA SER A 19 -1.32 8.08 -7.36
C SER A 19 -1.60 8.09 -5.86
N ARG A 20 -2.83 8.44 -5.49
CA ARG A 20 -3.34 8.38 -4.11
C ARG A 20 -4.56 7.48 -4.09
N PHE A 21 -4.45 6.39 -3.36
CA PHE A 21 -5.57 5.50 -3.07
C PHE A 21 -5.58 5.29 -1.55
N HIS A 22 -6.55 5.92 -0.88
CA HIS A 22 -6.48 6.19 0.57
C HIS A 22 -6.31 4.89 1.38
N PRO A 23 -5.15 4.68 2.06
CA PRO A 23 -4.99 3.54 2.94
C PRO A 23 -5.86 3.68 4.20
N VAL A 24 -6.07 2.55 4.86
CA VAL A 24 -6.72 2.50 6.17
C VAL A 24 -6.05 1.45 7.04
N SER A 25 -5.73 1.82 8.27
CA SER A 25 -5.23 0.91 9.28
C SER A 25 -6.37 0.08 9.88
N VAL A 26 -6.07 -1.16 10.24
CA VAL A 26 -6.98 -2.02 11.02
C VAL A 26 -7.37 -1.38 12.35
N HIS A 27 -6.50 -0.54 12.94
CA HIS A 27 -6.82 0.20 14.18
C HIS A 27 -7.87 1.28 13.96
N THR A 28 -7.79 1.99 12.83
CA THR A 28 -8.82 2.97 12.43
C THR A 28 -10.17 2.30 12.25
N ILE A 29 -10.21 1.17 11.52
CA ILE A 29 -11.45 0.40 11.33
C ILE A 29 -12.00 -0.11 12.67
N ALA A 30 -11.15 -0.67 13.52
CA ALA A 30 -11.55 -1.20 14.83
C ALA A 30 -12.14 -0.10 15.72
N GLU A 31 -11.55 1.10 15.73
CA GLU A 31 -12.08 2.23 16.48
C GLU A 31 -13.44 2.69 15.95
N LEU A 32 -13.60 2.79 14.63
CA LEU A 32 -14.88 3.13 14.02
C LEU A 32 -15.97 2.11 14.36
N ILE A 33 -15.65 0.81 14.33
CA ILE A 33 -16.56 -0.26 14.75
C ILE A 33 -16.95 -0.10 16.21
N ARG A 34 -15.97 0.13 17.11
CA ARG A 34 -16.21 0.33 18.55
C ARG A 34 -17.14 1.53 18.80
N LEU A 35 -16.89 2.66 18.14
CA LEU A 35 -17.70 3.87 18.26
C LEU A 35 -19.11 3.68 17.69
N ALA A 36 -19.24 2.99 16.55
CA ALA A 36 -20.53 2.72 15.91
C ALA A 36 -21.38 1.77 16.77
N ALA A 37 -20.77 0.73 17.35
CA ALA A 37 -21.44 -0.23 18.22
C ALA A 37 -21.97 0.45 19.51
N ALA A 38 -21.24 1.42 20.05
CA ALA A 38 -21.67 2.17 21.24
C ALA A 38 -22.83 3.16 20.96
N ARG A 39 -23.12 3.48 19.69
CA ARG A 39 -24.16 4.44 19.30
C ARG A 39 -24.96 3.92 18.11
N PRO A 40 -25.69 2.80 18.20
CA PRO A 40 -26.31 2.15 17.05
C PRO A 40 -27.19 3.09 16.20
N GLY A 41 -27.19 2.89 14.89
CA GLY A 41 -27.97 3.69 13.95
C GLY A 41 -27.72 3.30 12.50
N THR A 42 -28.60 3.74 11.59
CA THR A 42 -28.49 3.49 10.15
C THR A 42 -27.72 4.62 9.47
N ARG A 43 -26.51 4.31 8.97
CA ARG A 43 -25.64 5.28 8.28
C ARG A 43 -24.58 4.59 7.43
N VAL A 44 -24.01 5.34 6.50
CA VAL A 44 -22.83 4.95 5.72
C VAL A 44 -21.73 5.94 6.06
N LEU A 45 -20.57 5.45 6.49
CA LEU A 45 -19.42 6.27 6.87
C LEU A 45 -18.20 5.79 6.09
N ASN A 46 -17.37 6.74 5.66
CA ASN A 46 -16.04 6.43 5.17
C ASN A 46 -15.17 5.88 6.31
N ALA A 47 -14.22 5.01 5.94
CA ALA A 47 -13.20 4.49 6.85
C ALA A 47 -11.84 4.59 6.17
N ALA A 48 -11.09 5.62 6.54
CA ALA A 48 -9.75 5.90 6.02
C ALA A 48 -8.88 6.51 7.12
N ASP A 49 -7.56 6.38 6.97
CA ASP A 49 -6.60 7.01 7.88
C ASP A 49 -6.61 8.55 7.73
N PRO A 50 -5.97 9.31 8.65
CA PRO A 50 -5.89 10.76 8.51
C PRO A 50 -5.02 11.22 7.33
N GLU A 51 -4.19 10.33 6.78
CA GLU A 51 -3.20 10.63 5.75
C GLU A 51 -3.49 9.80 4.50
N ALA A 52 -3.51 10.46 3.34
CA ALA A 52 -3.61 9.81 2.04
C ALA A 52 -2.27 9.93 1.28
N PRO A 53 -1.20 9.20 1.69
CA PRO A 53 0.09 9.27 1.03
C PRO A 53 -0.01 8.83 -0.43
N THR A 54 0.86 9.40 -1.26
CA THR A 54 1.12 8.95 -2.62
C THR A 54 1.79 7.57 -2.62
N VAL A 55 1.74 6.85 -3.74
CA VAL A 55 2.47 5.58 -3.90
C VAL A 55 3.97 5.75 -3.64
N GLY A 56 4.56 6.87 -4.07
CA GLY A 56 5.95 7.21 -3.78
C GLY A 56 6.24 7.42 -2.29
N GLU A 57 5.34 8.07 -1.55
CA GLU A 57 5.47 8.26 -0.10
C GLU A 57 5.26 6.95 0.67
N ILE A 58 4.32 6.10 0.23
CA ILE A 58 4.13 4.73 0.76
C ILE A 58 5.44 3.94 0.61
N ALA A 59 5.99 3.96 -0.60
CA ALA A 59 7.26 3.34 -0.95
C ALA A 59 8.39 3.80 -0.02
N ALA A 60 8.60 5.12 0.09
CA ALA A 60 9.65 5.71 0.91
C ALA A 60 9.47 5.40 2.40
N ALA A 61 8.24 5.41 2.91
CA ALA A 61 7.98 5.11 4.32
C ALA A 61 8.29 3.64 4.67
N ILE A 62 7.97 2.71 3.76
CA ILE A 62 8.34 1.29 3.93
C ILE A 62 9.85 1.10 3.87
N ASP A 63 10.51 1.75 2.91
CA ASP A 63 11.97 1.67 2.74
C ASP A 63 12.72 2.22 3.97
N ALA A 64 12.26 3.34 4.52
CA ALA A 64 12.79 3.93 5.75
C ALA A 64 12.68 2.98 6.95
N VAL A 65 11.53 2.30 7.11
CA VAL A 65 11.34 1.31 8.18
C VAL A 65 12.24 0.10 7.99
N MET A 66 12.48 -0.32 6.75
CA MET A 66 13.34 -1.47 6.43
C MET A 66 14.83 -1.12 6.30
N GLY A 67 15.20 0.16 6.43
CA GLY A 67 16.59 0.62 6.26
C GLY A 67 17.15 0.36 4.85
N VAL A 68 16.31 0.41 3.83
CA VAL A 68 16.69 0.19 2.42
C VAL A 68 16.70 1.52 1.68
N ASP A 69 17.68 1.70 0.80
CA ASP A 69 17.72 2.81 -0.17
C ASP A 69 17.48 2.24 -1.57
N ALA A 70 16.23 2.33 -2.04
CA ALA A 70 15.81 1.79 -3.33
C ALA A 70 15.48 2.93 -4.31
N GLU A 71 15.96 2.81 -5.55
CA GLU A 71 15.70 3.79 -6.61
C GLU A 71 14.25 3.64 -7.12
N ASN A 72 13.50 4.74 -7.15
CA ASN A 72 12.20 4.77 -7.84
C ASN A 72 12.40 5.17 -9.30
N VAL A 73 12.07 4.25 -10.20
CA VAL A 73 12.00 4.47 -11.64
C VAL A 73 10.58 4.93 -11.98
N LEU A 74 10.43 6.23 -12.22
CA LEU A 74 9.13 6.83 -12.47
C LEU A 74 8.70 6.63 -13.94
N VAL A 75 7.42 6.31 -14.13
CA VAL A 75 6.75 6.24 -15.43
C VAL A 75 5.67 7.31 -15.48
N ASP A 76 5.67 8.14 -16.52
CA ASP A 76 4.59 9.07 -16.78
C ASP A 76 3.35 8.31 -17.26
N GLY A 77 2.22 8.48 -16.56
CA GLY A 77 0.96 7.81 -16.92
C GLY A 77 0.86 6.35 -16.44
N PRO A 78 0.01 5.52 -17.07
CA PRO A 78 -0.26 4.16 -16.59
C PRO A 78 0.95 3.24 -16.64
N ALA A 79 0.84 2.10 -15.96
CA ALA A 79 1.85 1.05 -15.98
C ALA A 79 2.18 0.63 -17.44
N PRO A 80 3.47 0.49 -17.81
CA PRO A 80 3.89 0.18 -19.16
C PRO A 80 3.52 -1.25 -19.62
N ALA A 81 3.26 -2.16 -18.68
CA ALA A 81 2.77 -3.51 -18.93
C ALA A 81 2.03 -4.05 -17.68
N PRO A 82 1.17 -5.07 -17.81
CA PRO A 82 0.34 -5.56 -16.70
C PRO A 82 1.09 -5.95 -15.42
N THR A 83 2.33 -6.44 -15.52
CA THR A 83 3.15 -6.86 -14.36
C THR A 83 4.33 -5.93 -14.08
N VAL A 84 4.39 -4.77 -14.75
CA VAL A 84 5.52 -3.83 -14.66
C VAL A 84 5.04 -2.50 -14.11
N GLY A 85 5.36 -2.20 -12.85
CA GLY A 85 5.04 -0.92 -12.20
C GLY A 85 3.56 -0.71 -11.85
N ASP A 86 2.70 -1.68 -12.16
CA ASP A 86 1.31 -1.68 -11.70
C ASP A 86 1.22 -2.11 -10.23
N THR A 87 0.32 -1.48 -9.48
CA THR A 87 0.11 -1.78 -8.07
C THR A 87 -1.37 -1.62 -7.72
N PRO A 88 -1.85 -2.24 -6.63
CA PRO A 88 -3.21 -2.01 -6.14
C PRO A 88 -3.55 -0.53 -5.83
N TRP A 89 -2.54 0.34 -5.72
CA TRP A 89 -2.68 1.78 -5.46
C TRP A 89 -2.48 2.64 -6.72
N SER A 90 -2.20 2.04 -7.87
CA SER A 90 -1.94 2.72 -9.15
C SER A 90 -3.25 3.14 -9.81
N VAL A 91 -3.79 4.29 -9.40
CA VAL A 91 -5.02 4.87 -9.97
C VAL A 91 -4.74 6.16 -10.76
N PRO A 92 -5.47 6.42 -11.85
CA PRO A 92 -5.26 7.61 -12.69
C PRO A 92 -5.71 8.92 -12.03
N VAL A 93 -6.61 8.83 -11.04
CA VAL A 93 -7.12 9.97 -10.27
C VAL A 93 -7.12 9.63 -8.78
N PRO A 94 -6.85 10.60 -7.88
CA PRO A 94 -6.88 10.37 -6.44
C PRO A 94 -8.23 9.86 -5.95
N VAL A 95 -8.21 8.79 -5.15
CA VAL A 95 -9.35 8.30 -4.38
C VAL A 95 -9.08 8.60 -2.92
N VAL A 96 -9.65 9.70 -2.41
CA VAL A 96 -9.44 10.21 -1.05
C VAL A 96 -10.79 10.41 -0.36
N CYS A 97 -11.01 9.67 0.72
CA CYS A 97 -12.23 9.73 1.51
C CYS A 97 -12.24 10.88 2.52
N ASP A 98 -13.40 11.54 2.69
CA ASP A 98 -13.67 12.50 3.76
C ASP A 98 -14.17 11.79 5.04
N MET A 99 -13.57 12.10 6.18
CA MET A 99 -13.91 11.49 7.48
C MET A 99 -14.85 12.37 8.34
N SER A 100 -15.27 13.54 7.84
CA SER A 100 -16.04 14.52 8.60
C SER A 100 -17.36 13.98 9.15
N ALA A 101 -18.00 13.03 8.45
CA ALA A 101 -19.21 12.37 8.94
C ALA A 101 -18.92 11.47 10.17
N ALA A 102 -17.84 10.69 10.13
CA ALA A 102 -17.43 9.86 11.27
C ALA A 102 -17.05 10.74 12.48
N GLU A 103 -16.39 11.88 12.23
CA GLU A 103 -16.09 12.85 13.29
C GLU A 103 -17.34 13.43 13.94
N ARG A 104 -18.28 13.92 13.13
CA ARG A 104 -19.49 14.58 13.63
C ARG A 104 -20.45 13.59 14.31
N GLU A 105 -20.63 12.41 13.72
CA GLU A 105 -21.68 11.47 14.15
C GLU A 105 -21.21 10.45 15.18
N LEU A 106 -19.92 10.11 15.17
CA LEU A 106 -19.32 9.15 16.11
C LEU A 106 -18.30 9.79 17.06
N GLY A 107 -17.97 11.07 16.89
CA GLY A 107 -16.89 11.69 17.67
C GLY A 107 -15.52 11.09 17.33
N TYR A 108 -15.37 10.50 16.14
CA TYR A 108 -14.12 9.87 15.72
C TYR A 108 -12.97 10.90 15.74
N ARG A 109 -11.80 10.43 16.16
CA ARG A 109 -10.52 11.14 16.07
C ARG A 109 -9.46 10.17 15.57
N PRO A 110 -8.49 10.60 14.77
CA PRO A 110 -7.41 9.73 14.31
C PRO A 110 -6.69 9.07 15.48
N VAL A 111 -6.62 7.74 15.46
CA VAL A 111 -5.98 6.93 16.51
C VAL A 111 -4.56 6.49 16.13
N VAL A 112 -4.23 6.57 14.84
CA VAL A 112 -2.93 6.18 14.29
C VAL A 112 -2.55 7.11 13.15
N ARG A 113 -1.26 7.11 12.82
CA ARG A 113 -0.69 7.70 11.59
C ARG A 113 -0.04 6.62 10.76
N TYR A 114 0.01 6.81 9.45
CA TYR A 114 0.47 5.79 8.51
C TYR A 114 1.87 5.28 8.89
N ALA A 115 2.84 6.19 8.96
CA ALA A 115 4.23 5.86 9.28
C ALA A 115 4.42 5.21 10.66
N GLN A 116 3.56 5.53 11.64
CA GLN A 116 3.65 4.97 12.99
C GLN A 116 3.21 3.50 13.06
N THR A 117 2.33 3.07 12.14
CA THR A 117 1.86 1.67 12.06
C THR A 117 2.75 0.76 11.23
N LEU A 118 3.64 1.32 10.42
CA LEU A 118 4.48 0.55 9.52
C LEU A 118 5.47 -0.39 10.24
N PRO A 119 6.17 -0.01 11.33
CA PRO A 119 7.12 -0.93 11.98
C PRO A 119 6.48 -2.24 12.45
N GLU A 120 5.31 -2.17 13.08
CA GLU A 120 4.57 -3.37 13.52
C GLU A 120 4.13 -4.21 12.33
N THR A 121 3.54 -3.56 11.31
CA THR A 121 3.08 -4.25 10.08
C THR A 121 4.23 -4.93 9.35
N VAL A 122 5.37 -4.25 9.23
CA VAL A 122 6.59 -4.78 8.61
C VAL A 122 7.10 -5.99 9.39
N SER A 123 7.27 -5.87 10.70
CA SER A 123 7.73 -6.99 11.55
C SER A 123 6.81 -8.21 11.45
N TRP A 124 5.49 -7.99 11.46
CA TRP A 124 4.51 -9.06 11.31
C TRP A 124 4.56 -9.73 9.93
N ILE A 125 4.69 -8.95 8.86
CA ILE A 125 4.83 -9.48 7.50
C ILE A 125 6.16 -10.20 7.33
N GLU A 126 7.26 -9.76 7.95
CA GLU A 126 8.56 -10.45 7.92
C GLU A 126 8.55 -11.77 8.71
N GLY A 127 7.76 -11.83 9.80
CA GLY A 127 7.63 -13.03 10.62
C GLY A 127 6.81 -14.16 9.98
N ARG A 128 5.93 -13.86 9.01
CA ARG A 128 5.07 -14.85 8.33
C ARG A 128 5.77 -15.76 7.29
N PRO A 129 6.68 -15.25 6.41
CA PRO A 129 7.37 -16.04 5.39
C PRO A 129 8.36 -17.07 5.90
N ALA A 130 8.62 -17.18 7.21
CA ALA A 130 9.54 -18.18 7.74
C ALA A 130 9.14 -19.64 7.40
N ALA A 131 7.89 -19.88 6.97
CA ALA A 131 7.37 -21.20 6.63
C ALA A 131 7.10 -21.45 5.12
N ALA A 132 7.20 -20.43 4.25
CA ALA A 132 6.80 -20.53 2.84
C ALA A 132 7.95 -20.17 1.89
N ARG A 133 8.13 -20.94 0.80
CA ARG A 133 9.20 -20.68 -0.18
C ARG A 133 8.82 -19.60 -1.19
N ASP A 134 7.52 -19.44 -1.45
CA ASP A 134 6.95 -18.43 -2.35
C ASP A 134 5.94 -17.55 -1.61
N TRP A 135 5.87 -16.27 -1.98
CA TRP A 135 4.88 -15.33 -1.42
C TRP A 135 3.44 -15.77 -1.71
N ARG A 136 3.20 -16.49 -2.81
CA ARG A 136 1.89 -17.03 -3.18
C ARG A 136 1.41 -18.09 -2.20
N GLU A 137 2.33 -18.86 -1.63
CA GLU A 137 2.02 -19.85 -0.59
C GLU A 137 1.71 -19.14 0.74
N ALA A 138 2.43 -18.06 1.05
CA ALA A 138 2.18 -17.26 2.26
C ALA A 138 0.90 -16.41 2.17
N TYR A 139 0.52 -15.97 0.97
CA TYR A 139 -0.59 -15.05 0.72
C TYR A 139 -1.46 -15.51 -0.48
N PRO A 140 -2.10 -16.69 -0.41
CA PRO A 140 -2.80 -17.29 -1.55
C PRO A 140 -3.97 -16.44 -2.06
N ARG A 141 -4.68 -15.76 -1.17
CA ARG A 141 -5.76 -14.84 -1.57
C ARG A 141 -5.25 -13.60 -2.31
N MET A 142 -4.07 -13.11 -1.95
CA MET A 142 -3.46 -11.99 -2.67
C MET A 142 -3.03 -12.42 -4.07
N ALA A 143 -2.46 -13.62 -4.20
CA ALA A 143 -2.08 -14.19 -5.49
C ALA A 143 -3.27 -14.42 -6.43
N GLU A 144 -4.40 -14.90 -5.89
CA GLU A 144 -5.64 -15.09 -6.65
C GLU A 144 -6.20 -13.75 -7.18
N LEU A 145 -6.20 -12.71 -6.34
CA LEU A 145 -6.81 -11.42 -6.69
C LEU A 145 -5.96 -10.58 -7.64
N TYR A 146 -4.64 -10.62 -7.47
CA TYR A 146 -3.73 -9.70 -8.16
C TYR A 146 -2.81 -10.39 -9.18
N GLY A 147 -2.83 -11.72 -9.28
CA GLY A 147 -1.93 -12.44 -10.17
C GLY A 147 -0.47 -12.34 -9.72
N ASP A 148 0.45 -12.11 -10.67
CA ASP A 148 1.87 -11.95 -10.37
C ASP A 148 2.24 -10.49 -10.08
N LEU A 149 2.36 -10.17 -8.79
CA LEU A 149 2.79 -8.86 -8.30
C LEU A 149 4.31 -8.64 -8.34
N PHE A 150 5.12 -9.69 -8.60
CA PHE A 150 6.58 -9.64 -8.47
C PHE A 150 7.28 -10.29 -9.68
N ASP A 151 6.80 -9.97 -10.89
CA ASP A 151 7.40 -10.41 -12.16
C ASP A 151 8.68 -9.63 -12.47
N TYR A 152 9.74 -9.95 -11.72
CA TYR A 152 11.03 -9.29 -11.86
C TYR A 152 11.66 -9.49 -13.23
N ALA A 153 11.34 -10.59 -13.94
CA ALA A 153 11.86 -10.83 -15.28
C ALA A 153 11.28 -9.82 -16.28
N ALA A 154 9.97 -9.54 -16.20
CA ALA A 154 9.34 -8.50 -17.01
C ALA A 154 9.85 -7.10 -16.64
N GLU A 155 10.01 -6.80 -15.34
CA GLU A 155 10.61 -5.54 -14.89
C GLU A 155 12.03 -5.35 -15.47
N ASP A 156 12.89 -6.38 -15.37
CA ASP A 156 14.27 -6.34 -15.83
C ASP A 156 14.36 -6.18 -17.35
N ALA A 157 13.52 -6.90 -18.10
CA ALA A 157 13.43 -6.77 -19.55
C ALA A 157 13.01 -5.35 -19.98
N TRP A 158 12.02 -4.77 -19.29
CA TRP A 158 11.59 -3.41 -19.56
C TRP A 158 12.68 -2.38 -19.22
N LEU A 159 13.37 -2.53 -18.08
CA LEU A 159 14.47 -1.65 -17.68
C LEU A 159 15.64 -1.70 -18.67
N ALA A 160 15.99 -2.89 -19.18
CA ALA A 160 17.07 -3.06 -20.15
C ALA A 160 16.76 -2.43 -21.52
N GLY A 161 15.48 -2.31 -21.88
CA GLY A 161 15.03 -1.70 -23.12
C GLY A 161 14.95 -0.17 -23.10
N ARG A 162 15.19 0.49 -21.95
CA ARG A 162 15.12 1.95 -21.85
C ARG A 162 16.38 2.60 -22.45
N PRO A 163 16.25 3.62 -23.32
CA PRO A 163 17.38 4.46 -23.67
C PRO A 163 17.90 5.18 -22.39
N VAL A 164 19.23 5.28 -22.30
CA VAL A 164 19.96 5.95 -21.20
C VAL A 164 19.70 7.44 -21.19
#